data_AF-A0A2E4W5M6-F1
#
_entry.id   AF-A0A2E4W5M6-F1
#
_cell.length_a   1.000
_cell.length_b   1.000
_cell.length_c   1.000
_cell.angle_alpha   90.00
_cell.angle_beta   90.00
_cell.angle_gamma   90.00
#
_symmetry.space_group_name_H-M   'P 1'
#
loop_
_entity.id
_entity.type
_entity.pdbx_description
1 polymer ?
#
loop_
_entity_poly.entity_id
_entity_poly.type
_entity_poly.pdbx_seq_one_letter_code
_entity_poly.pdbx_strand_id
1 'polypeptide(L)'
;MPKYLVNVDLNQNQLVKARIENLASAPGSPVAGQVYYNTGNATLYFYNGSAWVDCGGDIQAVVAGVGTTGGGTTGSVTIDLANTAVTAGSYGSATQVPNYTVDAQGRLTAAANTTIAVASGAVTDFTEAV
;
A
#
# COMPACT_ATOMS: atom_id res chain seq x y z
N MET A 1 -19.69 45.72 -12.55
CA MET A 1 -19.46 46.22 -11.17
C MET A 1 -19.05 45.02 -10.33
N PRO A 2 -17.93 45.04 -9.60
CA PRO A 2 -17.58 43.93 -8.70
C PRO A 2 -18.69 43.81 -7.65
N LYS A 3 -19.20 42.61 -7.45
CA LYS A 3 -20.33 42.38 -6.53
C LYS A 3 -19.95 42.67 -5.07
N TYR A 4 -18.65 42.59 -4.74
CA TYR A 4 -18.05 43.04 -3.47
C TYR A 4 -16.65 43.62 -3.75
N LEU A 5 -16.26 44.66 -3.00
CA LEU A 5 -14.95 45.32 -3.09
C LEU A 5 -13.96 44.83 -2.01
N VAL A 6 -14.44 44.02 -1.06
CA VAL A 6 -13.72 43.51 0.11
C VAL A 6 -14.19 42.09 0.44
N ASN A 7 -13.46 41.39 1.33
CA ASN A 7 -13.82 40.07 1.82
C ASN A 7 -15.16 40.09 2.57
N VAL A 8 -15.91 38.98 2.49
CA VAL A 8 -17.13 38.77 3.28
C VAL A 8 -16.75 38.15 4.62
N ASP A 9 -16.89 38.90 5.71
CA ASP A 9 -16.81 38.36 7.06
C ASP A 9 -18.19 37.80 7.48
N LEU A 10 -18.21 36.53 7.89
CA LEU A 10 -19.43 35.86 8.33
C LEU A 10 -19.82 36.19 9.79
N ASN A 11 -18.96 36.84 10.57
CA ASN A 11 -19.21 37.18 11.98
C ASN A 11 -19.71 35.96 12.80
N GLN A 12 -19.02 34.82 12.66
CA GLN A 12 -19.37 33.52 13.27
C GLN A 12 -20.70 32.88 12.80
N ASN A 13 -21.42 33.50 11.85
CA ASN A 13 -22.59 32.88 11.25
C ASN A 13 -22.19 31.75 10.28
N GLN A 14 -23.12 30.81 10.08
CA GLN A 14 -22.93 29.68 9.19
C GLN A 14 -23.47 29.97 7.79
N LEU A 15 -22.81 29.41 6.79
CA LEU A 15 -23.38 29.27 5.46
C LEU A 15 -24.27 28.02 5.40
N VAL A 16 -25.59 28.20 5.49
CA VAL A 16 -26.55 27.08 5.48
C VAL A 16 -26.90 26.69 4.05
N LYS A 17 -26.82 25.39 3.72
CA LYS A 17 -27.06 24.83 2.37
C LYS A 17 -26.23 25.52 1.27
N ALA A 18 -25.02 25.96 1.63
CA ALA A 18 -24.13 26.54 0.65
C ALA A 18 -23.69 25.51 -0.39
N ARG A 19 -23.58 25.99 -1.62
CA ARG A 19 -22.95 25.28 -2.73
C ARG A 19 -21.65 26.01 -3.03
N ILE A 20 -20.56 25.25 -3.12
CA ILE A 20 -19.26 25.76 -3.59
C ILE A 20 -19.31 25.87 -5.13
N GLU A 21 -18.30 26.46 -5.75
CA GLU A 21 -18.20 26.56 -7.20
C GLU A 21 -18.16 25.16 -7.84
N ASN A 22 -19.19 24.78 -8.61
CA ASN A 22 -19.26 23.49 -9.29
C ASN A 22 -18.89 23.66 -10.77
N LEU A 23 -17.78 23.05 -11.20
CA LEU A 23 -17.26 23.16 -12.56
C LEU A 23 -16.82 21.80 -13.08
N ALA A 24 -16.82 21.59 -14.39
CA ALA A 24 -16.29 20.36 -14.99
C ALA A 24 -14.74 20.38 -15.12
N SER A 25 -14.12 21.54 -14.97
CA SER A 25 -12.68 21.73 -15.05
C SER A 25 -12.22 22.78 -14.04
N ALA A 26 -10.94 22.72 -13.68
CA ALA A 26 -10.32 23.70 -12.79
C ALA A 26 -10.44 25.15 -13.33
N PRO A 27 -10.70 26.14 -12.46
CA PRO A 27 -10.57 27.56 -12.81
C PRO A 27 -9.17 27.90 -13.37
N GLY A 28 -9.12 28.68 -14.46
CA GLY A 28 -7.89 28.99 -15.20
C GLY A 28 -7.02 30.13 -14.63
N SER A 29 -7.57 30.94 -13.72
CA SER A 29 -6.85 32.00 -13.01
C SER A 29 -7.12 31.92 -11.50
N PRO A 30 -6.71 30.82 -10.85
CA PRO A 30 -7.06 30.57 -9.46
C PRO A 30 -6.28 31.46 -8.50
N VAL A 31 -6.86 31.71 -7.33
CA VAL A 31 -6.19 32.38 -6.20
C VAL A 31 -5.98 31.40 -5.05
N ALA A 32 -4.89 31.55 -4.29
CA ALA A 32 -4.59 30.67 -3.16
C ALA A 32 -5.77 30.61 -2.18
N GLY A 33 -6.15 29.41 -1.77
CA GLY A 33 -7.30 29.16 -0.89
C GLY A 33 -8.66 29.09 -1.60
N GLN A 34 -8.72 29.31 -2.92
CA GLN A 34 -9.95 29.06 -3.67
C GLN A 34 -10.33 27.57 -3.60
N VAL A 35 -11.63 27.29 -3.50
CA VAL A 35 -12.18 25.93 -3.45
C VAL A 35 -13.21 25.76 -4.57
N TYR A 36 -13.17 24.63 -5.28
CA TYR A 36 -14.19 24.24 -6.26
C TYR A 36 -14.48 22.74 -6.17
N TYR A 37 -15.69 22.34 -6.55
CA TYR A 37 -16.07 20.96 -6.73
C TYR A 37 -16.04 20.60 -8.22
N ASN A 38 -15.22 19.64 -8.58
CA ASN A 38 -15.14 19.15 -9.96
C ASN A 38 -16.26 18.14 -10.23
N THR A 39 -17.20 18.50 -11.10
CA THR A 39 -18.35 17.65 -11.43
C THR A 39 -18.02 16.50 -12.36
N GLY A 40 -16.86 16.53 -13.03
CA GLY A 40 -16.41 15.46 -13.92
C GLY A 40 -15.87 14.24 -13.17
N ASN A 41 -15.23 14.45 -12.01
CA ASN A 41 -14.66 13.37 -11.19
C ASN A 41 -15.21 13.30 -9.75
N ALA A 42 -16.17 14.15 -9.42
CA ALA A 42 -16.85 14.20 -8.12
C ALA A 42 -15.97 14.58 -6.92
N THR A 43 -14.90 15.34 -7.16
CA THR A 43 -13.87 15.65 -6.16
C THR A 43 -13.86 17.13 -5.76
N LEU A 44 -13.69 17.41 -4.47
CA LEU A 44 -13.45 18.76 -3.96
C LEU A 44 -11.96 19.10 -4.07
N TYR A 45 -11.64 20.26 -4.62
CA TYR A 45 -10.27 20.74 -4.74
C TYR A 45 -10.10 22.09 -4.06
N PHE A 46 -8.92 22.35 -3.52
CA PHE A 46 -8.46 23.68 -3.14
C PHE A 46 -7.19 24.06 -3.89
N TYR A 47 -7.02 25.34 -4.21
CA TYR A 47 -5.81 25.82 -4.86
C TYR A 47 -4.77 26.20 -3.80
N ASN A 48 -3.62 25.54 -3.79
CA ASN A 48 -2.57 25.75 -2.78
C ASN A 48 -1.63 26.94 -3.10
N GLY A 49 -1.90 27.69 -4.17
CA GLY A 49 -1.04 28.77 -4.68
C GLY A 49 -0.28 28.39 -5.94
N SER A 50 -0.11 27.10 -6.22
CA SER A 50 0.61 26.60 -7.39
C SER A 50 -0.18 25.56 -8.20
N ALA A 51 -1.02 24.76 -7.53
CA ALA A 51 -1.81 23.70 -8.15
C ALA A 51 -3.14 23.49 -7.42
N TRP A 52 -4.09 22.89 -8.12
CA TRP A 52 -5.31 22.35 -7.53
C TRP A 52 -5.00 21.02 -6.84
N VAL A 53 -5.25 20.94 -5.55
CA VAL A 53 -5.01 19.77 -4.70
C VAL A 53 -6.34 19.17 -4.27
N ASP A 54 -6.44 17.84 -4.37
CA ASP A 54 -7.62 17.08 -3.93
C ASP A 54 -7.77 17.21 -2.39
N CYS A 55 -8.94 17.64 -1.93
CA CYS A 55 -9.26 17.72 -0.51
C CYS A 55 -9.47 16.35 0.15
N GLY A 56 -9.64 15.29 -0.66
CA GLY A 56 -9.78 13.91 -0.23
C GLY A 56 -8.49 13.30 0.32
N GLY A 57 -7.34 13.91 0.06
CA GLY A 57 -6.01 13.45 0.48
C GLY A 57 -5.17 12.93 -0.69
N ASP A 58 -3.87 12.77 -0.43
CA ASP A 58 -2.93 12.26 -1.44
C ASP A 58 -3.10 10.75 -1.66
N ILE A 59 -3.32 9.98 -0.58
CA ILE A 59 -3.49 8.53 -0.62
C ILE A 59 -4.97 8.20 -0.49
N GLN A 60 -5.59 7.85 -1.61
CA GLN A 60 -7.02 7.52 -1.68
C GLN A 60 -7.31 6.02 -1.51
N ALA A 61 -6.30 5.17 -1.72
CA ALA A 61 -6.40 3.74 -1.50
C ALA A 61 -5.01 3.14 -1.25
N VAL A 62 -4.96 2.18 -0.34
CA VAL A 62 -3.82 1.27 -0.17
C VAL A 62 -4.31 -0.12 -0.53
N VAL A 63 -3.76 -0.68 -1.59
CA VAL A 63 -4.11 -2.01 -2.11
C VAL A 63 -2.92 -2.94 -1.93
N ALA A 64 -3.14 -4.07 -1.26
CA ALA A 64 -2.09 -5.06 -1.06
C ALA A 64 -1.67 -5.70 -2.40
N GLY A 65 -0.35 -5.81 -2.60
CA GLY A 65 0.25 -6.51 -3.73
C GLY A 65 0.51 -7.99 -3.42
N VAL A 66 1.12 -8.69 -4.38
CA VAL A 66 1.52 -10.10 -4.18
C VAL A 66 2.48 -10.21 -2.99
N GLY A 67 2.19 -11.16 -2.10
CA GLY A 67 3.00 -11.43 -0.91
C GLY A 67 2.59 -10.62 0.33
N THR A 68 1.62 -9.73 0.22
CA THR A 68 1.08 -8.95 1.34
C THR A 68 -0.45 -9.08 1.43
N THR A 69 -1.01 -8.77 2.58
CA THR A 69 -2.47 -8.69 2.82
C THR A 69 -2.83 -7.39 3.53
N GLY A 70 -4.12 -7.04 3.55
CA GLY A 70 -4.63 -5.83 4.22
C GLY A 70 -4.94 -4.72 3.23
N GLY A 71 -4.74 -3.47 3.67
CA GLY A 71 -5.08 -2.26 2.92
C GLY A 71 -6.43 -1.64 3.31
N GLY A 72 -6.84 -0.64 2.55
CA GLY A 72 -8.09 0.09 2.80
C GLY A 72 -8.14 1.44 2.07
N THR A 73 -9.31 2.08 2.14
CA THR A 73 -9.58 3.37 1.45
C THR A 73 -9.87 4.51 2.41
N THR A 74 -9.92 4.24 3.73
CA THR A 74 -10.25 5.26 4.75
C THR A 74 -9.62 4.91 6.09
N GLY A 75 -9.26 5.93 6.86
CA GLY A 75 -8.73 5.77 8.22
C GLY A 75 -7.34 5.14 8.26
N SER A 76 -6.98 4.59 9.42
CA SER A 76 -5.73 3.84 9.56
C SER A 76 -5.84 2.48 8.89
N VAL A 77 -4.84 2.14 8.08
CA VAL A 77 -4.76 0.85 7.37
C VAL A 77 -3.56 0.05 7.86
N THR A 78 -3.69 -1.27 7.85
CA THR A 78 -2.59 -2.20 8.16
C THR A 78 -2.23 -2.99 6.91
N ILE A 79 -0.93 -3.23 6.73
CA ILE A 79 -0.41 -4.16 5.73
C ILE A 79 0.41 -5.21 6.45
N ASP A 80 0.09 -6.47 6.16
CA ASP A 80 0.75 -7.64 6.72
C ASP A 80 1.43 -8.46 5.62
N LEU A 81 2.38 -9.32 6.00
CA LEU A 81 2.89 -10.33 5.09
C LEU A 81 1.81 -11.40 4.89
N ALA A 82 1.55 -11.77 3.64
CA ALA A 82 0.66 -12.88 3.35
C ALA A 82 1.28 -14.18 3.89
N ASN A 83 0.48 -15.00 4.56
CA ASN A 83 0.89 -16.35 4.93
C ASN A 83 1.36 -17.12 3.69
N THR A 84 2.42 -17.90 3.84
CA THR A 84 2.83 -18.88 2.82
C THR A 84 2.21 -20.23 3.14
N ALA A 85 2.35 -21.20 2.23
CA ALA A 85 1.94 -22.58 2.50
C ALA A 85 2.91 -23.33 3.44
N VAL A 86 4.02 -22.69 3.84
CA VAL A 86 5.02 -23.30 4.70
C VAL A 86 4.53 -23.33 6.14
N THR A 87 4.50 -24.52 6.73
CA THR A 87 4.22 -24.68 8.17
C THR A 87 5.37 -24.11 8.99
N ALA A 88 5.05 -23.29 10.00
CA ALA A 88 6.05 -22.78 10.92
C ALA A 88 6.71 -23.92 11.70
N GLY A 89 8.04 -23.96 11.68
CA GLY A 89 8.82 -25.01 12.32
C GLY A 89 10.30 -24.90 11.98
N SER A 90 11.11 -25.82 12.51
CA SER A 90 12.51 -25.96 12.13
C SER A 90 12.64 -27.04 11.07
N TYR A 91 13.37 -26.74 10.00
CA TYR A 91 13.73 -27.69 8.95
C TYR A 91 15.23 -27.99 9.07
N GLY A 92 15.60 -29.25 8.82
CA GLY A 92 16.95 -29.80 8.99
C GLY A 92 17.15 -30.53 10.30
N SER A 93 18.13 -31.44 10.31
CA SER A 93 18.60 -32.18 11.49
C SER A 93 20.01 -32.73 11.22
N ALA A 94 20.57 -33.49 12.17
CA ALA A 94 21.84 -34.20 11.96
C ALA A 94 21.78 -35.23 10.80
N THR A 95 20.58 -35.69 10.43
CA THR A 95 20.37 -36.72 9.40
C THR A 95 19.56 -36.21 8.21
N GLN A 96 19.19 -34.92 8.18
CA GLN A 96 18.36 -34.35 7.12
C GLN A 96 18.81 -32.93 6.77
N VAL A 97 18.87 -32.64 5.47
CA VAL A 97 19.09 -31.27 4.96
C VAL A 97 17.75 -30.60 4.63
N PRO A 98 17.57 -29.30 4.95
CA PRO A 98 16.42 -28.53 4.48
C PRO A 98 16.46 -28.38 2.95
N ASN A 99 15.30 -28.51 2.31
CA ASN A 99 15.06 -28.03 0.95
C ASN A 99 13.89 -27.03 0.98
N TYR A 100 13.85 -26.13 -0.01
CA TYR A 100 12.79 -25.15 -0.13
C TYR A 100 12.62 -24.68 -1.57
N THR A 101 11.45 -24.10 -1.83
CA THR A 101 11.17 -23.36 -3.07
C THR A 101 10.73 -21.96 -2.71
N VAL A 102 10.95 -20.99 -3.59
CA VAL A 102 10.53 -19.61 -3.40
C VAL A 102 9.63 -19.13 -4.53
N ASP A 103 8.73 -18.19 -4.21
CA ASP A 103 7.99 -17.45 -5.23
C ASP A 103 8.85 -16.38 -5.91
N ALA A 104 8.28 -15.68 -6.89
CA ALA A 104 8.92 -14.57 -7.58
C ALA A 104 9.23 -13.37 -6.67
N GLN A 105 8.63 -13.31 -5.47
CA GLN A 105 8.89 -12.31 -4.45
C GLN A 105 9.98 -12.77 -3.46
N GLY A 106 10.54 -13.98 -3.64
CA GLY A 106 11.61 -14.54 -2.81
C GLY A 106 11.13 -15.17 -1.49
N ARG A 107 9.82 -15.33 -1.28
CA ARG A 107 9.27 -15.95 -0.06
C ARG A 107 9.17 -17.46 -0.24
N LEU A 108 9.39 -18.22 0.82
CA LEU A 108 9.29 -19.69 0.76
C LEU A 108 7.86 -20.13 0.47
N THR A 109 7.66 -20.92 -0.58
CA THR A 109 6.37 -21.52 -0.98
C THR A 109 6.23 -22.97 -0.52
N ALA A 110 7.36 -23.64 -0.31
CA ALA A 110 7.43 -24.96 0.31
C ALA A 110 8.74 -25.06 1.10
N ALA A 111 8.72 -25.82 2.18
CA ALA A 111 9.90 -26.24 2.90
C ALA A 111 9.71 -27.70 3.34
N ALA A 112 10.75 -28.50 3.18
CA ALA A 112 10.76 -29.91 3.58
C ALA A 112 12.17 -30.36 3.96
N ASN A 113 12.26 -31.53 4.59
CA ASN A 113 13.53 -32.19 4.92
C ASN A 113 13.81 -33.28 3.89
N THR A 114 15.03 -33.31 3.36
CA THR A 114 15.57 -34.44 2.59
C THR A 114 16.55 -35.20 3.45
N THR A 115 16.39 -36.52 3.55
CA THR A 115 17.32 -37.39 4.28
C THR A 115 18.71 -37.35 3.67
N ILE A 116 19.72 -37.22 4.52
CA ILE A 116 21.12 -37.41 4.14
C ILE A 116 21.33 -38.91 3.92
N ALA A 117 21.53 -39.32 2.67
CA ALA A 117 21.79 -40.71 2.32
C ALA A 117 23.21 -40.82 1.76
N VAL A 118 24.06 -41.60 2.45
CA VAL A 118 25.40 -41.96 1.98
C VAL A 118 25.39 -43.45 1.67
N ALA A 119 25.47 -43.81 0.38
CA ALA A 119 25.54 -45.22 -0.02
C ALA A 119 26.88 -45.82 0.42
N SER A 120 26.92 -47.12 0.72
CA SER A 120 28.14 -47.80 1.18
C SER A 120 29.31 -47.70 0.18
N GLY A 121 29.03 -47.59 -1.11
CA GLY A 121 30.04 -47.36 -2.15
C GLY A 121 30.42 -45.89 -2.39
N ALA A 122 29.79 -44.94 -1.70
CA ALA A 122 30.06 -43.50 -1.88
C ALA A 122 31.34 -43.03 -1.17
N VAL A 123 31.91 -43.85 -0.28
CA VAL A 123 33.17 -43.57 0.41
C VAL A 123 34.17 -44.67 0.07
N THR A 124 35.19 -44.33 -0.74
CA THR A 124 36.13 -45.31 -1.33
C THR A 124 37.44 -45.44 -0.55
N ASP A 125 37.70 -44.53 0.38
CA ASP A 125 38.95 -44.43 1.15
C ASP A 125 38.73 -44.55 2.67
N PHE A 126 37.51 -44.92 3.10
CA PHE A 126 37.23 -45.18 4.51
C PHE A 126 37.87 -46.50 4.94
N THR A 127 39.03 -46.40 5.58
CA THR A 127 39.58 -47.50 6.38
C THR A 127 38.97 -47.38 7.77
N GLU A 128 38.10 -48.31 8.19
CA GLU A 128 37.55 -48.29 9.56
C GLU A 128 38.70 -48.23 10.57
N ALA A 129 38.57 -47.36 11.58
CA ALA A 129 39.49 -47.38 12.72
C ALA A 129 39.30 -48.73 13.43
N VAL A 130 40.35 -49.57 13.41
CA VAL A 130 40.44 -50.84 14.13
C VAL A 130 40.40 -50.60 15.64
#